data_AF-Q8TW57-F1
#
_entry.id   AF-Q8TW57-F1
#
_cell.length_a   1.000
_cell.length_b   1.000
_cell.length_c   1.000
_cell.angle_alpha   90.00
_cell.angle_beta   90.00
_cell.angle_gamma   90.00
#
_symmetry.space_group_name_H-M   'P 1'
#
loop_
_entity.id
_entity.type
_entity.pdbx_description
1 polymer ?
#
loop_
_entity_poly.entity_id
_entity_poly.type
_entity_poly.pdbx_seq_one_letter_code
_entity_poly.pdbx_strand_id
1 'polypeptide(L)'
;MEIEVTEGSFVSEVYHWLRKEGLPAVAQVRIPGVRGRVDLLVMDRRPVVVEVGFPGVEITDEDLRRALRYVRAIIEWNSDVEPAAIVTNLKEAWYRDDPLGEWEKEELEDPTSDLIVLVRRLARAEIETEEQKGPEETEDTDRMLP
;
A
#
# COMPACT_ATOMS: atom_id res chain seq x y z
N MET A 1 -6.89 21.14 3.97
CA MET A 1 -7.01 19.78 4.51
C MET A 1 -6.51 19.85 5.94
N GLU A 2 -7.41 19.73 6.92
CA GLU A 2 -7.02 19.72 8.34
C GLU A 2 -6.65 18.28 8.74
N ILE A 3 -5.43 18.11 9.22
CA ILE A 3 -4.89 16.83 9.69
C ILE A 3 -5.06 16.84 11.20
N GLU A 4 -5.98 16.02 11.73
CA GLU A 4 -6.09 15.77 13.16
C GLU A 4 -5.16 14.60 13.51
N VAL A 5 -4.04 14.89 14.17
CA VAL A 5 -3.19 13.88 14.79
C VAL A 5 -3.49 13.88 16.29
N THR A 6 -4.07 12.81 16.81
CA THR A 6 -4.18 12.61 18.26
C THR A 6 -2.79 12.31 18.83
N GLU A 7 -2.23 13.27 19.56
CA GLU A 7 -0.98 13.07 20.33
C GLU A 7 -1.12 11.85 21.25
N GLY A 8 -0.15 10.92 21.18
CA GLY A 8 -0.10 9.72 22.03
C GLY A 8 -0.64 8.42 21.42
N SER A 9 -1.03 8.40 20.14
CA SER A 9 -1.39 7.14 19.45
C SER A 9 -0.19 6.53 18.73
N PHE A 10 -0.14 5.19 18.62
CA PHE A 10 0.87 4.47 17.82
C PHE A 10 0.86 4.91 16.34
N VAL A 11 -0.29 5.32 15.82
CA VAL A 11 -0.41 5.95 14.50
C VAL A 11 0.46 7.21 14.40
N SER A 12 0.45 8.06 15.42
CA SER A 12 1.29 9.27 15.47
C SER A 12 2.78 8.93 15.52
N GLU A 13 3.15 7.87 16.24
CA GLU A 13 4.54 7.41 16.33
C GLU A 13 5.05 6.90 14.98
N VAL A 14 4.30 5.97 14.35
CA VAL A 14 4.63 5.45 13.01
C VAL A 14 4.66 6.58 11.98
N TYR A 15 3.71 7.52 12.03
CA TYR A 15 3.75 8.72 11.19
C TYR A 15 5.09 9.45 11.29
N HIS A 16 5.58 9.71 12.51
CA HIS A 16 6.84 10.41 12.71
C HIS A 16 8.06 9.59 12.27
N TRP A 17 8.06 8.28 12.43
CA TRP A 17 9.11 7.40 11.88
C TRP A 17 9.22 7.54 10.37
N LEU A 18 8.09 7.37 9.67
CA LEU A 18 8.04 7.46 8.20
C LEU A 18 8.49 8.84 7.71
N ARG A 19 8.01 9.91 8.34
CA ARG A 19 8.36 11.29 7.97
C ARG A 19 9.84 11.59 8.21
N LYS A 20 10.41 11.10 9.30
CA LYS A 20 11.85 11.26 9.62
C LYS A 20 12.72 10.58 8.56
N GLU A 21 12.25 9.48 7.99
CA GLU A 21 12.92 8.71 6.92
C GLU A 21 12.59 9.18 5.50
N GLY A 22 11.97 10.36 5.36
CA GLY A 22 11.68 10.99 4.08
C GLY A 22 10.52 10.36 3.30
N LEU A 23 9.72 9.48 3.92
CA LEU A 23 8.54 8.92 3.29
C LEU A 23 7.35 9.91 3.39
N PRO A 24 6.68 10.23 2.28
CA PRO A 24 5.58 11.20 2.23
C PRO A 24 4.28 10.61 2.80
N ALA A 25 4.25 10.41 4.13
CA ALA A 25 3.07 9.93 4.85
C ALA A 25 2.09 11.05 5.19
N VAL A 26 0.80 10.74 5.16
CA VAL A 26 -0.32 11.56 5.67
C VAL A 26 -1.13 10.72 6.63
N ALA A 27 -1.48 11.27 7.79
CA ALA A 27 -2.26 10.56 8.81
C ALA A 27 -3.76 10.86 8.73
N GLN A 28 -4.58 9.91 9.19
CA GLN A 28 -6.03 10.06 9.41
C GLN A 28 -6.78 10.49 8.15
N VAL A 29 -6.47 9.85 7.02
CA VAL A 29 -6.93 10.22 5.68
C VAL A 29 -8.34 9.71 5.43
N ARG A 30 -9.23 10.59 4.96
CA ARG A 30 -10.55 10.19 4.46
C ARG A 30 -10.45 9.81 3.00
N ILE A 31 -10.85 8.60 2.66
CA ILE A 31 -11.01 8.15 1.27
C ILE A 31 -12.49 8.27 0.89
N PRO A 32 -12.84 8.96 -0.20
CA PRO A 32 -14.21 9.01 -0.69
C PRO A 32 -14.80 7.60 -0.88
N GLY A 33 -16.09 7.42 -0.58
CA GLY A 33 -16.79 6.14 -0.76
C GLY A 33 -16.60 5.12 0.38
N VAL A 34 -15.66 5.34 1.32
CA VAL A 34 -15.44 4.43 2.47
C VAL A 34 -15.72 5.16 3.78
N ARG A 35 -16.43 4.47 4.68
CA ARG A 35 -16.62 4.95 6.04
C ARG A 35 -15.36 4.68 6.87
N GLY A 36 -14.85 5.73 7.52
CA GLY A 36 -13.68 5.64 8.40
C GLY A 36 -12.58 6.59 7.95
N ARG A 37 -11.39 6.38 8.51
CA ARG A 37 -10.15 7.04 8.11
C ARG A 37 -9.08 5.98 8.01
N VAL A 38 -8.26 6.07 6.97
CA VAL A 38 -7.00 5.33 6.89
C VAL A 38 -6.08 5.91 7.96
N ASP A 39 -5.42 5.05 8.74
CA ASP A 39 -4.49 5.51 9.76
C ASP A 39 -3.35 6.32 9.13
N LEU A 40 -2.70 5.75 8.12
CA LEU A 40 -1.62 6.38 7.36
C LEU A 40 -1.71 6.03 5.87
N LEU A 41 -1.54 7.04 5.01
CA LEU A 41 -1.39 6.86 3.57
C LEU A 41 -0.02 7.42 3.16
N VAL A 42 0.82 6.58 2.58
CA VAL A 42 2.12 6.98 2.02
C VAL A 42 1.96 7.20 0.52
N MET A 43 2.33 8.39 0.04
CA MET A 43 2.16 8.81 -1.36
C MET A 43 3.53 9.06 -2.02
N ASP A 44 4.28 8.00 -2.32
CA ASP A 44 5.54 8.08 -3.09
C ASP A 44 5.25 7.75 -4.58
N ARG A 45 6.00 6.84 -5.21
CA ARG A 45 5.69 6.38 -6.58
C ARG A 45 4.37 5.63 -6.65
N ARG A 46 4.06 4.90 -5.58
CA ARG A 46 2.86 4.09 -5.42
C ARG A 46 2.20 4.40 -4.06
N PRO A 47 0.86 4.51 -3.99
CA PRO A 47 0.18 4.67 -2.71
C PRO A 47 0.33 3.41 -1.83
N VAL A 48 0.63 3.58 -0.55
CA VAL A 48 0.61 2.49 0.44
C VAL A 48 -0.33 2.85 1.58
N VAL A 49 -1.38 2.05 1.74
CA VAL A 49 -2.29 2.11 2.89
C VAL A 49 -1.59 1.42 4.07
N VAL A 50 -1.46 2.10 5.20
CA VAL A 50 -0.84 1.54 6.41
C VAL A 50 -1.81 1.69 7.58
N GLU A 51 -2.33 0.57 8.07
CA GLU A 51 -3.18 0.49 9.26
C GLU A 51 -2.35 0.04 10.47
N VAL A 52 -2.48 0.73 11.59
CA VAL A 52 -1.64 0.52 12.78
C VAL A 52 -2.51 0.05 13.94
N GLY A 53 -2.42 -1.25 14.23
CA GLY A 53 -3.00 -1.88 15.40
C GLY A 53 -2.19 -1.64 16.67
N PHE A 54 -2.75 -2.06 17.80
CA PHE A 54 -2.08 -1.96 19.10
C PHE A 54 -0.97 -3.02 19.24
N PRO A 55 0.20 -2.66 19.79
CA PRO A 55 1.28 -3.61 20.02
C PRO A 55 0.89 -4.82 20.87
N GLY A 56 1.20 -6.00 20.36
CA GLY A 56 0.89 -7.28 21.01
C GLY A 56 -0.57 -7.73 20.88
N VAL A 57 -1.44 -6.95 20.22
CA VAL A 57 -2.79 -7.37 19.85
C VAL A 57 -2.73 -8.07 18.49
N GLU A 58 -3.34 -9.25 18.40
CA GLU A 58 -3.39 -10.03 17.16
C GLU A 58 -4.12 -9.27 16.04
N ILE A 59 -3.55 -9.30 14.84
CA ILE A 59 -4.17 -8.72 13.65
C ILE A 59 -5.29 -9.66 13.20
N THR A 60 -6.49 -9.12 13.02
CA THR A 60 -7.66 -9.93 12.66
C THR A 60 -7.97 -9.87 11.17
N ASP A 61 -8.74 -10.84 10.68
CA ASP A 61 -9.32 -10.80 9.34
C ASP A 61 -10.09 -9.51 9.05
N GLU A 62 -10.73 -8.90 10.07
CA GLU A 62 -11.47 -7.65 9.87
C GLU A 62 -10.54 -6.46 9.67
N ASP A 63 -9.36 -6.45 10.29
CA ASP A 63 -8.34 -5.42 10.05
C ASP A 63 -7.81 -5.52 8.61
N LEU A 64 -7.54 -6.74 8.14
CA LEU A 64 -7.14 -7.00 6.74
C LEU A 64 -8.24 -6.59 5.76
N ARG A 65 -9.50 -6.96 6.03
CA ARG A 65 -10.64 -6.55 5.19
C ARG A 65 -10.83 -5.03 5.21
N ARG A 66 -10.59 -4.36 6.34
CA ARG A 66 -10.66 -2.90 6.46
C ARG A 66 -9.62 -2.23 5.56
N ALA A 67 -8.36 -2.67 5.61
CA ALA A 67 -7.32 -2.16 4.72
C ALA A 67 -7.68 -2.38 3.24
N LEU A 68 -8.21 -3.55 2.87
CA LEU A 68 -8.66 -3.82 1.50
C LEU A 68 -9.81 -2.90 1.04
N ARG A 69 -10.71 -2.50 1.93
CA ARG A 69 -11.76 -1.53 1.56
C ARG A 69 -11.16 -0.19 1.15
N TYR A 70 -10.10 0.26 1.82
CA TYR A 70 -9.41 1.49 1.45
C TYR A 70 -8.63 1.37 0.14
N VAL A 71 -7.91 0.25 -0.07
CA VAL A 71 -7.23 -0.07 -1.33
C VAL A 71 -8.22 -0.01 -2.51
N ARG A 72 -9.36 -0.70 -2.40
CA ARG A 72 -10.38 -0.72 -3.45
C ARG A 72 -10.94 0.66 -3.76
N ALA A 73 -11.21 1.45 -2.73
CA ALA A 73 -11.73 2.80 -2.94
C ALA A 73 -10.70 3.77 -3.56
N ILE A 74 -9.41 3.57 -3.30
CA ILE A 74 -8.35 4.31 -4.00
C ILE A 74 -8.36 3.97 -5.49
N ILE A 75 -8.48 2.69 -5.85
CA ILE A 75 -8.58 2.23 -7.25
C ILE A 75 -9.84 2.76 -7.93
N GLU A 76 -10.99 2.72 -7.25
CA GLU A 76 -12.24 3.27 -7.78
C GLU A 76 -12.16 4.77 -8.05
N TRP A 77 -11.39 5.50 -7.23
CA TRP A 77 -11.21 6.94 -7.41
C TRP A 77 -10.15 7.30 -8.46
N ASN A 78 -9.13 6.46 -8.63
CA ASN A 78 -8.10 6.60 -9.64
C ASN A 78 -7.67 5.20 -10.12
N SER A 79 -8.18 4.78 -11.29
CA SER A 79 -7.96 3.44 -11.84
C SER A 79 -6.52 3.17 -12.25
N ASP A 80 -5.72 4.23 -12.44
CA ASP A 80 -4.34 4.13 -12.96
C ASP A 80 -3.32 3.95 -11.83
N VAL A 81 -3.79 3.86 -10.57
CA VAL A 81 -2.92 3.54 -9.43
C VAL A 81 -3.18 2.12 -8.94
N GLU A 82 -2.09 1.45 -8.61
CA GLU A 82 -2.12 0.15 -7.95
C GLU A 82 -1.69 0.36 -6.50
N PRO A 83 -2.56 0.56 -5.52
CA PRO A 83 -2.16 0.77 -4.13
C PRO A 83 -1.67 -0.52 -3.45
N ALA A 84 -0.66 -0.43 -2.59
CA ALA A 84 -0.28 -1.52 -1.68
C ALA A 84 -0.97 -1.33 -0.32
N ALA A 85 -0.96 -2.38 0.50
CA ALA A 85 -1.44 -2.30 1.88
C ALA A 85 -0.49 -2.95 2.87
N ILE A 86 -0.44 -2.38 4.07
CA ILE A 86 0.21 -2.93 5.26
C ILE A 86 -0.78 -2.80 6.42
N VAL A 87 -0.92 -3.87 7.20
CA VAL A 87 -1.56 -3.85 8.52
C VAL A 87 -0.52 -4.34 9.50
N THR A 88 -0.20 -3.52 10.51
CA THR A 88 0.85 -3.86 11.48
C THR A 88 0.39 -3.64 12.90
N ASN A 89 0.85 -4.48 13.81
CA ASN A 89 0.74 -4.29 15.26
C ASN A 89 2.12 -4.02 15.88
N LEU A 90 3.10 -3.54 15.10
CA LEU A 90 4.48 -3.29 15.53
C LEU A 90 5.24 -4.52 16.07
N LYS A 91 4.69 -5.74 15.89
CA LYS A 91 5.40 -7.01 16.11
C LYS A 91 5.44 -7.83 14.83
N GLU A 92 4.36 -7.77 14.06
CA GLU A 92 4.24 -8.35 12.74
C GLU A 92 3.58 -7.35 11.79
N ALA A 93 3.83 -7.53 10.50
CA ALA A 93 3.16 -6.82 9.43
C ALA A 93 2.56 -7.85 8.47
N TRP A 94 1.28 -7.69 8.20
CA TRP A 94 0.64 -8.30 7.05
C TRP A 94 0.66 -7.29 5.93
N TYR A 95 1.17 -7.67 4.76
CA TYR A 95 1.24 -6.78 3.63
C TYR A 95 0.73 -7.43 2.35
N ARG A 96 0.40 -6.58 1.41
CA ARG A 96 -0.07 -6.98 0.09
C ARG A 96 0.51 -6.02 -0.93
N ASP A 97 1.31 -6.59 -1.83
CA ASP A 97 1.97 -5.86 -2.92
C ASP A 97 1.13 -5.79 -4.20
N ASP A 98 0.09 -6.59 -4.36
CA ASP A 98 -0.87 -6.46 -5.47
C ASP A 98 -2.26 -6.27 -4.86
N PRO A 99 -3.03 -5.22 -5.22
CA PRO A 99 -4.41 -5.04 -4.74
C PRO A 99 -5.28 -6.32 -4.79
N LEU A 100 -5.07 -7.17 -5.79
CA LEU A 100 -5.80 -8.41 -6.04
C LEU A 100 -5.08 -9.67 -5.54
N GLY A 101 -3.81 -9.55 -5.16
CA GLY A 101 -2.94 -10.65 -4.71
C GLY A 101 -3.33 -11.22 -3.34
N GLU A 102 -2.46 -12.07 -2.78
CA GLU A 102 -2.64 -12.63 -1.44
C GLU A 102 -2.04 -11.73 -0.35
N TRP A 103 -2.35 -12.01 0.92
CA TRP A 103 -1.68 -11.35 2.03
C TRP A 103 -0.43 -12.15 2.40
N GLU A 104 0.69 -11.47 2.51
CA GLU A 104 1.95 -12.00 3.03
C GLU A 104 2.14 -11.51 4.47
N LYS A 105 2.92 -12.25 5.26
CA LYS A 105 3.20 -11.94 6.66
C LYS A 105 4.70 -11.89 6.90
N GLU A 106 5.14 -10.85 7.60
CA GLU A 106 6.53 -10.66 8.04
C GLU A 106 6.55 -10.36 9.55
N GLU A 107 7.47 -10.99 10.28
CA GLU A 107 7.77 -10.61 11.67
C GLU A 107 8.71 -9.41 11.67
N LEU A 108 8.50 -8.47 12.59
CA LEU A 108 9.32 -7.27 12.72
C LEU A 108 10.25 -7.44 13.93
N GLU A 109 11.53 -7.66 13.68
CA GLU A 109 12.56 -7.81 14.72
C GLU A 109 12.90 -6.44 15.32
N ASP A 110 13.08 -5.43 14.47
CA ASP A 110 13.10 -4.01 14.82
C ASP A 110 11.86 -3.33 14.22
N PRO A 111 10.80 -3.11 15.02
CA PRO A 111 9.54 -2.57 14.52
C PRO A 111 9.65 -1.27 13.73
N THR A 112 10.61 -0.41 14.08
CA THR A 112 10.78 0.87 13.39
C THR A 112 11.47 0.65 12.05
N SER A 113 12.66 0.05 12.08
CA SER A 113 13.52 -0.11 10.91
C SER A 113 12.85 -1.02 9.86
N ASP A 114 12.29 -2.15 10.30
CA ASP A 114 11.72 -3.16 9.40
C ASP A 114 10.45 -2.63 8.72
N LEU A 115 9.58 -1.93 9.46
CA LEU A 115 8.39 -1.31 8.89
C LEU A 115 8.75 -0.22 7.87
N ILE A 116 9.78 0.60 8.13
CA ILE A 116 10.27 1.60 7.18
C ILE A 116 10.78 0.94 5.90
N VAL A 117 11.56 -0.14 6.03
CA VAL A 117 12.07 -0.91 4.88
C VAL A 117 10.91 -1.48 4.07
N LEU A 118 9.93 -2.10 4.73
CA LEU A 118 8.75 -2.67 4.09
C LEU A 118 7.93 -1.60 3.34
N VAL A 119 7.60 -0.48 4.01
CA VAL A 119 6.87 0.64 3.38
C VAL A 119 7.63 1.17 2.17
N ARG A 120 8.95 1.35 2.29
CA ARG A 120 9.79 1.85 1.19
C ARG A 120 9.86 0.86 0.03
N ARG A 121 9.92 -0.44 0.31
CA ARG A 121 9.87 -1.53 -0.69
C ARG A 121 8.58 -1.43 -1.50
N LEU A 122 7.43 -1.43 -0.83
CA LEU A 122 6.12 -1.38 -1.50
C LEU A 122 5.87 -0.04 -2.22
N ALA A 123 6.21 1.08 -1.59
CA ALA A 123 5.96 2.42 -2.17
C ALA A 123 6.80 2.73 -3.41
N ARG A 124 7.87 1.95 -3.64
CA ARG A 124 8.82 2.15 -4.75
C ARG A 124 8.98 0.94 -5.66
N ALA A 125 8.21 -0.12 -5.42
CA ALA A 125 8.13 -1.26 -6.32
C ALA A 125 7.80 -0.76 -7.72
N GLU A 126 8.51 -1.28 -8.73
CA GLU A 126 8.19 -1.00 -10.11
C GLU A 126 6.86 -1.69 -10.43
N ILE A 127 5.89 -0.91 -10.91
CA ILE A 127 4.65 -1.47 -11.42
C ILE A 127 4.98 -2.00 -12.82
N GLU A 128 5.06 -3.31 -12.97
CA GLU A 128 5.10 -3.95 -14.28
C GLU A 128 3.73 -3.76 -14.94
N THR A 129 3.50 -2.60 -15.55
CA THR A 129 2.29 -2.40 -16.37
C THR A 129 2.38 -3.35 -17.56
N GLU A 130 1.42 -4.27 -17.70
CA GLU A 130 1.22 -5.14 -18.89
C GLU A 130 0.89 -4.36 -20.19
N GLU A 131 1.33 -3.11 -20.35
CA GLU A 131 1.26 -2.37 -21.61
C GLU A 131 2.60 -2.39 -22.35
N GLN A 132 3.05 -3.59 -22.73
CA GLN A 132 3.96 -3.77 -23.88
C GLN A 132 4.06 -5.22 -24.38
N LYS A 133 2.93 -5.94 -24.48
CA LYS A 133 2.81 -6.93 -25.56
C LYS A 133 2.14 -6.26 -26.75
N GLY A 134 2.96 -5.50 -27.49
CA GLY A 134 2.60 -5.17 -28.87
C GLY A 134 2.27 -6.46 -29.63
N PRO A 135 1.34 -6.43 -30.60
CA PRO A 135 0.97 -7.62 -31.34
C PRO A 135 2.24 -8.25 -31.93
N GLU A 136 2.43 -9.55 -31.70
CA GLU A 136 3.38 -10.36 -32.45
C GLU A 136 3.21 -10.02 -33.93
N GLU A 137 4.32 -9.68 -34.57
CA GLU A 137 4.39 -9.47 -36.01
C GLU A 137 3.66 -10.63 -36.70
N THR A 138 2.49 -10.35 -37.29
CA THR A 138 1.99 -11.21 -38.36
C THR A 138 3.04 -11.15 -39.43
N GLU A 139 3.84 -12.22 -39.53
CA GLU A 139 4.71 -12.47 -40.67
C GLU A 139 3.87 -12.29 -41.95
N ASP A 140 4.12 -11.16 -42.61
CA ASP A 140 3.76 -10.89 -43.98
C ASP A 140 4.48 -11.96 -44.80
N THR A 141 3.83 -13.12 -44.97
CA THR A 141 4.28 -14.15 -45.88
C THR A 141 4.02 -13.65 -47.29
N ASP A 142 5.07 -12.98 -47.75
CA ASP A 142 5.42 -12.63 -49.10
C ASP A 142 4.63 -13.42 -50.15
N ARG A 143 3.71 -12.69 -50.77
CA ARG A 143 2.95 -13.10 -51.94
C ARG A 143 3.89 -13.05 -53.15
N MET A 144 4.82 -14.00 -53.25
CA MET A 144 5.57 -14.21 -54.50
C MET A 144 4.75 -15.07 -55.46
N LEU A 145 4.03 -14.40 -56.35
CA LEU A 145 3.77 -14.91 -57.71
C LEU A 145 5.10 -14.88 -58.47
N PRO A 146 5.46 -15.96 -59.16
CA PRO A 146 4.90 -16.21 -60.50
C PRO A 146 4.25 -17.58 -60.71
#